data_AF-A0A3B0BRF7-F1
#
_entry.id   AF-A0A3B0BRF7-F1
#
_cell.length_a   1.000
_cell.length_b   1.000
_cell.length_c   1.000
_cell.angle_alpha   90.00
_cell.angle_beta   90.00
_cell.angle_gamma   90.00
#
_symmetry.space_group_name_H-M   'P 1'
#
loop_
_entity.id
_entity.type
_entity.pdbx_description
1 polymer ?
#
loop_
_entity_poly.entity_id
_entity_poly.type
_entity_poly.pdbx_seq_one_letter_code
_entity_poly.pdbx_strand_id
1 'polypeptide(L)'
;MTTLTKAQLVERLIALPTEIGAAEDNVLQAHARLVTAKELLQWKEDSLLLDKIGFIDGKNAETRAAQVRSFTKNERDEFADAEMNLKNAASRLERLHVQLKAYRAVADLLRVAV
;
A
#
# COMPACT_ATOMS: atom_id res chain seq x y z
N MET A 1 -3.08 -31.12 -10.08
CA MET A 1 -3.77 -29.98 -10.73
C MET A 1 -5.25 -30.21 -10.60
N THR A 2 -5.93 -29.50 -9.69
CA THR A 2 -7.38 -29.59 -9.52
C THR A 2 -8.04 -28.81 -10.66
N THR A 3 -8.85 -29.48 -11.47
CA THR A 3 -9.63 -28.87 -12.54
C THR A 3 -10.73 -28.00 -11.92
N LEU A 4 -10.75 -26.71 -12.28
CA LEU A 4 -11.81 -25.79 -11.87
C LEU A 4 -13.12 -26.22 -12.56
N THR A 5 -14.14 -26.58 -11.77
CA THR A 5 -15.46 -26.92 -12.32
C THR A 5 -16.22 -25.67 -12.76
N LYS A 6 -17.23 -25.83 -13.62
CA LYS A 6 -18.09 -24.72 -14.06
C LYS A 6 -18.80 -24.03 -12.89
N ALA A 7 -19.23 -24.79 -11.88
CA ALA A 7 -19.85 -24.25 -10.68
C ALA A 7 -18.88 -23.37 -9.87
N GLN A 8 -17.64 -23.84 -9.67
CA GLN A 8 -16.59 -23.07 -9.00
C GLN A 8 -16.20 -21.81 -9.77
N LEU A 9 -16.19 -21.86 -11.10
CA LEU A 9 -15.95 -20.67 -11.93
C LEU A 9 -17.03 -19.60 -11.74
N VAL A 10 -18.30 -20.01 -11.75
CA VAL A 10 -19.44 -19.10 -11.51
C VAL A 10 -19.36 -18.50 -10.10
N GLU A 11 -19.11 -19.32 -9.08
CA GLU A 11 -18.95 -18.86 -7.71
C GLU A 11 -17.84 -17.80 -7.58
N ARG A 12 -16.65 -18.06 -8.16
CA ARG A 12 -15.55 -17.08 -8.16
C ARG A 12 -15.88 -15.80 -8.90
N LEU A 13 -16.55 -15.88 -10.06
CA LEU A 13 -16.95 -14.71 -10.83
C LEU A 13 -17.97 -13.83 -10.08
N ILE A 14 -18.85 -14.43 -9.28
CA ILE A 14 -19.81 -13.71 -8.44
C ILE A 14 -19.12 -13.06 -7.22
N ALA A 15 -18.15 -13.74 -6.62
CA ALA A 15 -17.45 -13.24 -5.43
C ALA A 15 -16.47 -12.09 -5.73
N LEU A 16 -15.77 -12.16 -6.87
CA LEU A 16 -14.67 -11.25 -7.22
C LEU A 16 -15.01 -9.75 -7.16
N PRO A 17 -16.19 -9.26 -7.63
CA PRO A 17 -16.53 -7.84 -7.50
C PRO A 17 -16.52 -7.34 -6.06
N THR A 18 -17.01 -8.15 -5.11
CA THR A 18 -16.99 -7.78 -3.67
C THR A 18 -15.56 -7.79 -3.12
N GLU A 19 -14.75 -8.78 -3.51
CA GLU A 19 -13.34 -8.86 -3.12
C GLU A 19 -12.52 -7.68 -3.68
N ILE A 20 -12.80 -7.27 -4.92
CA ILE A 20 -12.20 -6.11 -5.57
C ILE A 20 -12.58 -4.84 -4.82
N GLY A 21 -13.86 -4.62 -4.52
CA GLY A 21 -14.30 -3.45 -3.76
C GLY A 21 -13.62 -3.35 -2.39
N ALA A 22 -13.53 -4.46 -1.66
CA ALA A 22 -12.79 -4.49 -0.40
C ALA A 22 -11.28 -4.21 -0.59
N ALA A 23 -10.68 -4.65 -1.70
CA ALA A 23 -9.29 -4.34 -2.00
C ALA A 23 -9.08 -2.86 -2.39
N GLU A 24 -10.03 -2.24 -3.09
CA GLU A 24 -10.03 -0.80 -3.39
C GLU A 24 -10.08 0.04 -2.10
N ASP A 25 -10.98 -0.31 -1.19
CA ASP A 25 -11.07 0.34 0.13
C ASP A 25 -9.76 0.22 0.92
N ASN A 26 -9.12 -0.95 0.87
CA ASN A 26 -7.81 -1.16 1.50
C ASN A 26 -6.71 -0.29 0.88
N VAL A 27 -6.72 -0.09 -0.44
CA VAL A 27 -5.78 0.81 -1.13
C VAL A 27 -6.00 2.25 -0.67
N LEU A 28 -7.26 2.70 -0.62
CA LEU A 28 -7.62 4.04 -0.13
C LEU A 28 -7.15 4.26 1.32
N GLN A 29 -7.41 3.29 2.19
CA GLN A 29 -6.97 3.36 3.59
C GLN A 29 -5.44 3.37 3.71
N ALA A 30 -4.73 2.53 2.95
CA ALA A 30 -3.28 2.50 2.95
C ALA A 30 -2.68 3.82 2.44
N HIS A 31 -3.29 4.42 1.42
CA HIS A 31 -2.91 5.73 0.92
C HIS A 31 -3.12 6.83 1.96
N ALA A 32 -4.26 6.86 2.65
CA ALA A 32 -4.51 7.83 3.72
C ALA A 32 -3.49 7.73 4.87
N ARG A 33 -3.11 6.49 5.25
CA ARG A 33 -2.06 6.26 6.24
C ARG A 33 -0.69 6.76 5.76
N LEU A 34 -0.34 6.53 4.50
CA LEU A 34 0.91 7.03 3.92
C LEU A 34 0.98 8.56 3.96
N VAL A 35 -0.11 9.24 3.58
CA VAL A 35 -0.19 10.70 3.66
C VAL A 35 0.02 11.18 5.09
N THR A 36 -0.68 10.57 6.05
CA THR A 36 -0.57 10.91 7.47
C THR A 36 0.86 10.71 8.00
N ALA A 37 1.49 9.56 7.70
CA ALA A 37 2.86 9.28 8.12
C ALA A 37 3.86 10.26 7.51
N LYS A 38 3.66 10.65 6.26
CA LYS A 38 4.48 11.66 5.58
C LYS A 38 4.37 13.03 6.26
N GLU A 39 3.15 13.45 6.56
CA GLU A 39 2.90 14.73 7.25
C GLU A 39 3.48 14.74 8.66
N LEU A 40 3.36 13.63 9.40
CA LEU A 40 3.96 13.49 10.73
C LEU A 40 5.48 13.57 10.69
N LEU A 41 6.12 12.85 9.76
CA LEU A 41 7.57 12.91 9.56
C LEU A 41 8.01 14.34 9.25
N GLN A 42 7.36 15.01 8.31
CA GLN A 42 7.67 16.40 7.94
C GLN A 42 7.52 17.33 9.15
N TRP A 43 6.41 17.22 9.90
CA TRP A 43 6.18 18.03 11.08
C TRP A 43 7.25 17.82 12.16
N LYS A 44 7.70 16.58 12.38
CA LYS A 44 8.78 16.26 13.33
C LYS A 44 10.12 16.84 12.88
N GLU A 45 10.46 16.68 11.61
CA GLU A 45 11.69 17.25 11.03
C GLU A 45 11.70 18.78 11.16
N ASP A 46 10.58 19.44 10.84
CA ASP A 46 10.44 20.89 10.97
C ASP A 46 10.52 21.35 12.43
N SER A 47 9.87 20.62 13.36
CA SER A 47 9.92 20.93 14.79
C SER A 47 11.35 20.84 15.33
N LEU A 48 12.11 19.82 14.94
CA LEU A 48 13.51 19.65 15.36
C LEU A 48 14.44 20.74 14.83
N LEU A 49 14.14 21.30 13.66
CA LEU A 49 14.92 22.37 13.04
C LEU A 49 14.56 23.76 13.57
N LEU A 50 13.30 23.96 13.98
CA LEU A 50 12.76 25.25 14.42
C LEU A 50 12.81 25.43 15.95
N ASP A 51 12.74 24.35 16.73
CA ASP A 51 12.84 24.42 18.18
C ASP A 51 14.27 24.82 18.59
N LYS A 52 14.38 26.02 19.17
CA LYS A 52 15.64 26.60 19.66
C LYS A 52 16.25 25.85 20.86
N ILE A 53 15.64 24.75 21.30
CA ILE A 53 16.11 23.92 22.41
C ILE A 53 17.03 22.85 21.85
N GLY A 54 18.32 23.15 21.72
CA GLY A 54 19.49 22.25 21.83
C GLY A 54 19.53 20.81 21.27
N PHE A 55 18.52 20.28 20.56
CA PHE A 55 18.52 18.89 20.09
C PHE A 55 19.42 18.69 18.87
N ILE A 56 19.63 19.75 18.09
CA ILE A 56 20.49 19.75 16.90
C ILE A 56 21.61 20.76 17.10
N ASP A 57 22.78 20.26 17.50
CA ASP A 57 24.00 21.06 17.75
C ASP A 57 25.07 20.91 16.66
N GLY A 58 24.76 20.14 15.60
CA GLY A 58 25.68 19.85 14.52
C GLY A 58 26.30 21.12 13.92
N LYS A 59 27.64 21.20 13.95
CA LYS A 59 28.41 22.38 13.50
C LYS A 59 28.41 22.56 11.98
N ASN A 60 27.97 21.56 11.22
CA ASN A 60 27.84 21.59 9.77
C ASN A 60 26.53 20.94 9.30
N ALA A 61 26.19 21.10 8.03
CA ALA A 61 24.93 20.61 7.47
C ALA A 61 24.78 19.07 7.56
N GLU A 62 25.86 18.32 7.40
CA GLU A 62 25.85 16.86 7.43
C GLU A 62 25.57 16.31 8.83
N THR A 63 26.20 16.86 9.86
CA THR A 63 25.95 16.46 11.25
C THR A 63 24.51 16.79 11.67
N ARG A 64 23.99 17.96 11.26
CA ARG A 64 22.59 18.31 11.53
C ARG A 64 21.63 17.34 10.82
N ALA A 65 21.87 17.01 9.55
CA ALA A 65 21.04 16.06 8.82
C ALA A 65 21.07 14.66 9.44
N ALA A 66 22.24 14.20 9.92
CA ALA A 66 22.37 12.92 10.62
C ALA A 66 21.60 12.93 11.95
N GLN A 67 21.66 14.03 12.70
CA GLN A 67 20.90 14.21 13.94
C GLN A 67 19.39 14.19 13.69
N VAL A 68 18.88 14.97 12.71
CA VAL A 68 17.46 14.92 12.32
C VAL A 68 17.03 13.47 12.04
N ARG A 69 17.78 12.75 11.19
CA ARG A 69 17.46 11.35 10.86
C ARG A 69 17.44 10.44 12.08
N SER A 70 18.35 10.65 13.03
CA SER A 70 18.41 9.88 14.27
C SER A 70 17.20 10.14 15.15
N PHE A 71 16.77 11.40 15.27
CA PHE A 71 15.63 11.79 16.09
C PHE A 71 14.27 11.47 15.45
N THR A 72 14.19 11.35 14.13
CA THR A 72 12.96 10.99 13.40
C THR A 72 12.97 9.54 12.90
N LYS A 73 13.76 8.66 13.52
CA LYS A 73 13.90 7.28 13.05
C LYS A 73 12.55 6.55 13.04
N ASN A 74 11.76 6.70 14.10
CA ASN A 74 10.48 6.02 14.23
C ASN A 74 9.50 6.49 13.13
N GLU A 75 9.39 7.80 12.89
CA GLU A 75 8.51 8.35 11.87
C GLU A 75 8.97 7.96 10.45
N ARG A 76 10.28 7.80 10.22
CA ARG A 76 10.83 7.28 8.96
C ARG A 76 10.48 5.81 8.76
N ASP A 77 10.58 5.00 9.81
CA ASP A 77 10.20 3.58 9.78
C ASP A 77 8.68 3.46 9.53
N GLU A 78 7.85 4.25 10.20
CA GLU A 78 6.39 4.31 9.97
C GLU A 78 6.03 4.74 8.55
N PHE A 79 6.73 5.74 8.00
CA PHE A 79 6.55 6.16 6.61
C PHE A 79 6.91 5.03 5.62
N ALA A 80 8.05 4.37 5.83
CA ALA A 80 8.49 3.26 4.98
C ALA A 80 7.52 2.07 5.03
N ASP A 81 7.00 1.75 6.22
CA ASP A 81 5.99 0.71 6.41
C ASP A 81 4.68 1.08 5.72
N ALA A 82 4.23 2.33 5.80
CA ALA A 82 3.05 2.81 5.10
C ALA A 82 3.21 2.73 3.57
N GLU A 83 4.38 3.07 3.03
CA GLU A 83 4.70 2.91 1.61
C GLU A 83 4.63 1.45 1.18
N MET A 84 5.23 0.55 1.95
CA MET A 84 5.21 -0.89 1.66
C MET A 84 3.79 -1.44 1.71
N ASN A 85 2.99 -1.02 2.69
CA ASN A 85 1.59 -1.40 2.82
C ASN A 85 0.76 -0.96 1.61
N LEU A 86 0.93 0.28 1.14
CA LEU A 86 0.25 0.76 -0.06
C LEU A 86 0.63 -0.06 -1.31
N LYS A 87 1.92 -0.33 -1.52
CA LYS A 87 2.40 -1.17 -2.63
C LYS A 87 1.78 -2.57 -2.58
N ASN A 88 1.72 -3.17 -1.41
CA ASN A 88 1.12 -4.49 -1.20
C ASN A 88 -0.39 -4.48 -1.47
N ALA A 89 -1.11 -3.45 -1.01
CA ALA A 89 -2.54 -3.30 -1.26
C ALA A 89 -2.82 -3.15 -2.77
N ALA A 90 -2.07 -2.28 -3.46
CA ALA A 90 -2.20 -2.09 -4.91
C ALA A 90 -1.90 -3.38 -5.69
N SER A 91 -0.86 -4.11 -5.31
CA SER A 91 -0.53 -5.40 -5.93
C SER A 91 -1.63 -6.45 -5.72
N ARG A 92 -2.28 -6.47 -4.55
CA ARG A 92 -3.41 -7.37 -4.28
C ARG A 92 -4.61 -7.04 -5.17
N LEU A 93 -4.95 -5.75 -5.28
CA LEU A 93 -6.03 -5.29 -6.16
C LEU A 93 -5.78 -5.69 -7.62
N GLU A 94 -4.57 -5.43 -8.13
CA GLU A 94 -4.19 -5.80 -9.50
C GLU A 94 -4.33 -7.31 -9.75
N ARG A 95 -3.90 -8.14 -8.79
CA ARG A 95 -4.07 -9.59 -8.89
C ARG A 95 -5.54 -10.00 -9.00
N LEU A 96 -6.46 -9.34 -8.29
CA LEU A 96 -7.89 -9.63 -8.38
C LEU A 96 -8.47 -9.23 -9.75
N HIS A 97 -8.05 -8.08 -10.31
CA HIS A 97 -8.44 -7.70 -11.68
C HIS A 97 -7.92 -8.68 -12.74
N VAL A 98 -6.67 -9.11 -12.61
CA VAL A 98 -6.09 -10.14 -13.48
C VAL A 98 -6.87 -11.46 -13.37
N GLN A 99 -7.21 -11.89 -12.15
CA GLN A 99 -8.04 -13.08 -11.93
C GLN A 99 -9.42 -12.95 -12.57
N LEU A 100 -10.10 -11.81 -12.41
CA LEU A 100 -11.39 -11.55 -13.04
C LEU A 100 -11.31 -11.63 -14.56
N LYS A 101 -10.27 -11.02 -15.16
CA LYS A 101 -10.03 -11.09 -16.61
C LYS A 101 -9.81 -12.52 -17.07
N ALA A 102 -9.00 -13.28 -16.34
CA ALA A 102 -8.72 -14.68 -16.65
C ALA A 102 -9.99 -15.55 -16.58
N TYR A 103 -10.78 -15.42 -15.52
CA TYR A 103 -12.02 -16.18 -15.37
C TYR A 103 -13.08 -15.81 -16.42
N ARG A 104 -13.18 -14.53 -16.82
CA ARG A 104 -14.05 -14.12 -17.93
C ARG A 104 -13.62 -14.78 -19.24
N ALA A 105 -12.32 -14.76 -19.55
CA ALA A 105 -11.80 -15.42 -20.76
C ALA A 105 -12.09 -16.93 -20.76
N VAL A 106 -11.92 -17.61 -19.63
CA VAL A 106 -12.28 -19.04 -19.50
C VAL A 106 -13.78 -19.25 -19.69
N ALA A 107 -14.63 -18.41 -19.10
CA ALA A 107 -16.08 -18.50 -19.26
C ALA A 107 -16.50 -18.32 -20.72
N ASP A 108 -15.88 -17.39 -21.45
CA ASP A 108 -16.14 -17.16 -22.87
C ASP A 108 -15.73 -18.36 -23.74
N LEU A 109 -14.58 -18.98 -23.46
CA LEU A 109 -14.14 -20.21 -24.15
C LEU A 109 -15.13 -21.36 -23.94
N LEU A 110 -15.66 -21.51 -22.72
CA LEU A 110 -16.67 -22.52 -22.41
C LEU A 110 -18.02 -22.24 -23.09
N ARG A 111 -18.32 -20.99 -23.46
CA ARG A 111 -19.54 -20.62 -24.19
C ARG A 111 -19.47 -21.02 -25.66
N VAL A 112 -18.29 -20.96 -26.28
CA VAL A 112 -18.08 -21.32 -27.70
C VAL A 112 -17.95 -22.82 -27.91
N ALA A 113 -17.59 -23.58 -26.86
CA ALA A 113 -17.46 -25.04 -26.90
C ALA A 113 -18.79 -25.81 -26.80
N VAL A 114 -19.93 -25.11 -26.79
CA VAL A 114 -21.30 -25.67 -26.77
C VAL A 114 -22.00 -25.30 -28.06
#